data_AF-A0A933H8A4-F1
#
_entry.id   AF-A0A933H8A4-F1
#
_cell.length_a   1.000
_cell.length_b   1.000
_cell.length_c   1.000
_cell.angle_alpha   90.00
_cell.angle_beta   90.00
_cell.angle_gamma   90.00
#
_symmetry.space_group_name_H-M   'P 1'
#
loop_
_entity.id
_entity.type
_entity.pdbx_description
1 polymer ?
#
loop_
_entity_poly.entity_id
_entity_poly.type
_entity_poly.pdbx_seq_one_letter_code
_entity_poly.pdbx_strand_id
1 'polypeptide(L)'
;MRRTSSGDALSQKIHILGDLLGETIREQEDPAIFARVERIRALAKDWRAAASPDNLHALTHISDDADTETNLLTLKAFTTYFHLVNLAEEHHRVRVLRA
;
A
#
# COMPACT_ATOMS: atom_id res chain seq x y z
N MET A 1 -6.78 20.30 23.94
CA MET A 1 -7.48 19.44 22.97
C MET A 1 -7.04 19.87 21.57
N ARG A 2 -6.07 19.16 20.94
CA ARG A 2 -5.58 19.51 19.60
C ARG A 2 -6.65 19.14 18.56
N ARG A 3 -7.15 20.11 17.80
CA ARG A 3 -7.90 19.85 16.55
C ARG A 3 -6.93 19.13 15.61
N THR A 4 -7.11 17.83 15.40
CA THR A 4 -6.48 17.11 14.28
C THR A 4 -6.88 17.82 13.00
N SER A 5 -5.91 18.17 12.16
CA SER A 5 -6.22 18.79 10.88
C SER A 5 -6.97 17.78 10.00
N SER A 6 -7.73 18.26 9.02
CA SER A 6 -8.46 17.35 8.11
C SER A 6 -7.51 16.36 7.42
N GLY A 7 -6.31 16.83 7.04
CA GLY A 7 -5.25 15.97 6.50
C GLY A 7 -4.80 14.88 7.47
N ASP A 8 -4.55 15.21 8.73
CA ASP A 8 -4.14 14.23 9.74
C ASP A 8 -5.17 13.10 9.92
N ALA A 9 -6.46 13.45 9.86
CA ALA A 9 -7.55 12.47 10.00
C ALA A 9 -7.68 11.53 8.79
N LEU A 10 -7.33 11.98 7.58
CA LEU A 10 -7.29 11.12 6.40
C LEU A 10 -6.09 10.19 6.44
N SER A 11 -4.90 10.73 6.73
CA SER A 11 -3.67 9.94 6.83
C SER A 11 -3.77 8.84 7.88
N GLN A 12 -4.38 9.13 9.04
CA GLN A 12 -4.62 8.11 10.07
C GLN A 12 -5.56 6.99 9.59
N LYS A 13 -6.62 7.32 8.85
CA LYS A 13 -7.53 6.31 8.29
C LYS A 13 -6.82 5.42 7.27
N ILE A 14 -6.01 6.02 6.38
CA ILE A 14 -5.24 5.25 5.39
C ILE A 14 -4.26 4.30 6.10
N HIS A 15 -3.60 4.73 7.17
CA HIS A 15 -2.73 3.84 7.96
C HIS A 15 -3.50 2.67 8.55
N ILE A 16 -4.63 2.92 9.23
CA ILE A 16 -5.45 1.84 9.83
C ILE A 16 -5.91 0.83 8.76
N LEU A 17 -6.36 1.31 7.60
CA LEU A 17 -6.79 0.44 6.51
C LEU A 17 -5.62 -0.36 5.90
N GLY A 18 -4.45 0.26 5.80
CA GLY A 18 -3.22 -0.41 5.36
C GLY A 18 -2.77 -1.50 6.34
N ASP A 19 -2.80 -1.21 7.64
CA ASP A 19 -2.44 -2.15 8.69
C ASP A 19 -3.38 -3.37 8.68
N LEU A 20 -4.70 -3.13 8.59
CA LEU A 20 -5.71 -4.20 8.51
C LEU A 20 -5.56 -5.05 7.24
N LEU A 21 -5.26 -4.44 6.10
CA LEU A 21 -4.97 -5.18 4.87
C LEU A 21 -3.71 -6.04 5.04
N GLY A 22 -2.67 -5.50 5.69
CA GLY A 22 -1.46 -6.24 6.00
C GLY A 22 -1.72 -7.44 6.91
N GLU A 23 -2.56 -7.29 7.93
CA GLU A 23 -3.02 -8.41 8.79
C GLU A 23 -3.77 -9.45 7.96
N THR A 24 -4.74 -9.00 7.14
CA THR A 24 -5.54 -9.88 6.28
C THR A 24 -4.66 -10.71 5.33
N ILE A 25 -3.65 -10.10 4.69
CA ILE A 25 -2.73 -10.82 3.79
C ILE A 25 -1.95 -11.89 4.56
N ARG A 26 -1.48 -11.60 5.79
CA ARG A 26 -0.74 -12.58 6.61
C ARG A 26 -1.62 -13.74 7.10
N GLU A 27 -2.92 -13.49 7.30
CA GLU A 27 -3.87 -14.51 7.73
C GLU A 27 -4.35 -15.40 6.59
N GLN A 28 -4.53 -14.82 5.40
CA GLN A 28 -5.14 -15.51 4.26
C GLN A 28 -4.11 -16.14 3.31
N GLU A 29 -2.89 -15.63 3.29
CA GLU A 29 -1.83 -16.04 2.37
C GLU A 29 -0.54 -16.39 3.15
N ASP A 30 0.47 -16.93 2.46
CA ASP A 30 1.78 -17.17 3.06
C ASP A 30 2.42 -15.84 3.56
N PRO A 31 3.02 -15.79 4.76
CA PRO A 31 3.76 -14.62 5.26
C PRO A 31 4.78 -14.03 4.29
N ALA A 32 5.34 -14.84 3.38
CA ALA A 32 6.24 -14.41 2.31
C ALA A 32 5.57 -13.44 1.33
N ILE A 33 4.26 -13.56 1.08
CA ILE A 33 3.49 -12.64 0.23
C ILE A 33 3.49 -11.23 0.84
N PHE A 34 3.19 -11.12 2.13
CA PHE A 34 3.22 -9.83 2.82
C PHE A 34 4.63 -9.22 2.79
N ALA A 35 5.66 -10.01 3.09
CA ALA A 35 7.05 -9.55 3.06
C ALA A 35 7.46 -9.05 1.66
N ARG A 36 6.99 -9.74 0.61
CA ARG A 36 7.22 -9.34 -0.78
C ARG A 36 6.54 -8.02 -1.12
N VAL A 37 5.27 -7.83 -0.76
CA VAL A 37 4.52 -6.57 -0.95
C VAL A 37 5.27 -5.41 -0.28
N GLU A 38 5.70 -5.60 0.97
CA GLU A 38 6.44 -4.56 1.70
C GLU A 38 7.80 -4.25 1.09
N ARG A 39 8.51 -5.27 0.58
CA ARG A 39 9.78 -5.06 -0.15
C ARG A 39 9.56 -4.24 -1.41
N ILE A 40 8.55 -4.56 -2.21
CA ILE A 40 8.19 -3.79 -3.41
C ILE A 40 7.81 -2.35 -3.04
N ARG A 41 6.99 -2.17 -2.00
CA ARG A 41 6.57 -0.85 -1.51
C ARG A 41 7.77 0.01 -1.11
N ALA A 42 8.73 -0.56 -0.38
CA ALA A 42 9.95 0.14 0.02
C ALA A 42 10.81 0.55 -1.18
N LEU A 43 11.10 -0.39 -2.08
CA LEU A 43 11.90 -0.12 -3.28
C LEU A 43 11.24 0.93 -4.19
N ALA A 44 9.92 0.85 -4.39
CA ALA A 44 9.18 1.82 -5.20
C ALA A 44 9.19 3.22 -4.56
N LYS A 45 9.08 3.30 -3.23
CA LYS A 45 9.18 4.56 -2.49
C LYS A 45 10.57 5.18 -2.64
N ASP A 46 11.61 4.39 -2.45
CA ASP A 46 13.00 4.86 -2.53
C ASP A 46 13.37 5.25 -3.96
N TRP A 47 12.92 4.48 -4.95
CA TRP A 47 13.04 4.83 -6.37
C TRP A 47 12.34 6.16 -6.67
N ARG A 48 11.13 6.39 -6.17
CA ARG A 48 10.42 7.66 -6.39
C ARG A 48 11.12 8.85 -5.73
N ALA A 49 11.82 8.63 -4.62
CA ALA A 49 12.54 9.68 -3.90
C ALA A 49 13.87 10.07 -4.58
N ALA A 50 14.59 9.10 -5.17
CA ALA A 50 15.97 9.29 -5.62
C ALA A 50 16.24 8.89 -7.09
N ALA A 51 15.25 8.37 -7.82
CA ALA A 51 15.36 7.84 -9.18
C ALA A 51 16.50 6.78 -9.35
N SER A 52 16.79 6.02 -8.30
CA SER A 52 17.89 5.04 -8.26
C SER A 52 17.71 3.92 -9.30
N PRO A 53 18.58 3.79 -10.32
CA PRO A 53 18.50 2.69 -11.28
C PRO A 53 18.57 1.31 -10.62
N ASP A 54 19.34 1.17 -9.53
CA ASP A 54 19.46 -0.08 -8.77
C ASP A 54 18.13 -0.51 -8.15
N ASN A 55 17.34 0.44 -7.64
CA ASN A 55 16.00 0.13 -7.11
C ASN A 55 15.04 -0.29 -8.21
N LEU A 56 15.15 0.31 -9.40
CA LEU A 56 14.35 -0.10 -10.55
C LEU A 56 14.72 -1.52 -10.99
N HIS A 57 16.01 -1.84 -11.06
CA HIS A 57 16.51 -3.18 -11.36
C HIS A 57 16.06 -4.21 -10.31
N ALA A 58 16.05 -3.83 -9.02
CA ALA A 58 15.55 -4.70 -7.96
C ALA A 58 14.04 -4.96 -8.07
N LEU A 59 13.24 -3.96 -8.48
CA LEU A 59 11.81 -4.13 -8.72
C LEU A 59 11.53 -5.07 -9.89
N THR A 60 12.27 -4.94 -11.00
CA THR A 60 12.13 -5.84 -12.16
C THR A 60 12.54 -7.26 -11.78
N HIS A 61 13.69 -7.43 -11.12
CA HIS A 61 14.16 -8.74 -10.70
C HIS A 61 13.19 -9.42 -9.73
N ILE A 62 12.63 -8.70 -8.75
CA ILE A 62 11.63 -9.28 -7.85
C ILE A 62 10.46 -9.83 -8.65
N SER A 63 9.98 -9.08 -9.64
CA SER A 63 8.82 -9.46 -10.46
C SER A 63 9.11 -10.69 -11.33
N ASP A 64 10.30 -10.75 -11.92
CA ASP A 64 10.71 -11.84 -12.81
C ASP A 64 11.00 -13.17 -12.07
N ASP A 65 11.43 -13.08 -10.81
CA ASP A 65 11.82 -14.24 -9.97
C ASP A 65 10.62 -14.99 -9.33
N ALA A 66 9.39 -14.52 -9.54
CA ALA A 66 8.20 -15.12 -8.98
C ALA A 66 7.34 -15.83 -10.02
N ASP A 67 6.67 -16.89 -9.57
CA ASP A 67 5.63 -17.52 -10.37
C ASP A 67 4.41 -16.60 -10.57
N THR A 68 3.56 -17.00 -11.52
CA THR A 68 2.36 -16.25 -11.90
C THR A 68 1.40 -16.05 -10.72
N GLU A 69 1.27 -17.04 -9.85
CA GLU A 69 0.35 -16.99 -8.70
C GLU A 69 0.81 -15.94 -7.67
N THR A 70 2.09 -15.99 -7.31
CA THR A 70 2.73 -15.02 -6.41
C THR A 70 2.64 -13.59 -6.96
N ASN A 71 2.86 -13.42 -8.27
CA ASN A 71 2.72 -12.13 -8.92
C ASN A 71 1.26 -11.64 -8.92
N LEU A 72 0.29 -12.54 -9.13
CA LEU A 72 -1.14 -12.21 -9.04
C LEU A 72 -1.54 -11.80 -7.62
N LEU A 73 -1.08 -12.51 -6.59
CA LEU A 73 -1.33 -12.17 -5.19
C LEU A 73 -0.74 -10.81 -4.82
N THR A 74 0.50 -10.55 -5.27
CA THR A 74 1.17 -9.25 -5.10
C THR A 74 0.33 -8.12 -5.74
N LEU A 75 -0.13 -8.33 -6.98
CA LEU A 75 -0.98 -7.37 -7.69
C LEU A 75 -2.31 -7.13 -6.97
N LYS A 76 -2.95 -8.19 -6.47
CA LYS A 76 -4.20 -8.11 -5.70
C LYS A 76 -4.02 -7.30 -4.42
N ALA A 77 -2.90 -7.45 -3.72
CA ALA A 77 -2.59 -6.69 -2.51
C ALA A 77 -2.51 -5.17 -2.82
N PHE A 78 -1.72 -4.78 -3.82
CA PHE A 78 -1.62 -3.37 -4.22
C PHE A 78 -2.95 -2.82 -4.73
N THR A 79 -3.68 -3.57 -5.55
CA THR A 79 -4.99 -3.16 -6.08
C THR A 79 -5.99 -2.91 -4.93
N THR A 80 -6.05 -3.83 -3.97
CA THR A 80 -6.90 -3.68 -2.79
C THR A 80 -6.51 -2.46 -1.97
N TYR A 81 -5.20 -2.24 -1.74
CA TYR A 81 -4.71 -1.05 -1.04
C TYR A 81 -5.16 0.24 -1.73
N PHE A 82 -5.01 0.35 -3.07
CA PHE A 82 -5.43 1.54 -3.80
C PHE A 82 -6.96 1.76 -3.72
N HIS A 83 -7.76 0.69 -3.76
CA HIS A 83 -9.20 0.81 -3.55
C HIS A 83 -9.54 1.33 -2.14
N LEU A 84 -8.84 0.87 -1.10
CA LEU A 84 -9.04 1.34 0.27
C LEU A 84 -8.66 2.82 0.41
N VAL A 85 -7.53 3.25 -0.18
CA VAL A 85 -7.10 4.65 -0.19
C VAL A 85 -8.16 5.52 -0.90
N ASN A 86 -8.57 5.13 -2.11
CA ASN A 86 -9.56 5.88 -2.88
C ASN A 86 -10.89 6.01 -2.12
N LEU A 87 -11.34 4.95 -1.45
CA LEU A 87 -12.56 4.98 -0.64
C LEU A 87 -12.42 5.90 0.59
N ALA A 88 -11.27 5.85 1.27
CA ALA A 88 -10.99 6.71 2.40
C ALA A 88 -10.96 8.19 2.01
N GLU A 89 -10.36 8.51 0.86
CA GLU A 89 -10.33 9.84 0.27
C GLU A 89 -11.74 10.33 -0.11
N GLU A 90 -12.54 9.51 -0.77
CA GLU A 90 -13.90 9.91 -1.16
C GLU A 90 -14.80 10.12 0.06
N HIS A 91 -14.74 9.22 1.05
CA HIS A 91 -15.45 9.39 2.31
C HIS A 91 -14.98 10.65 3.05
N HIS A 92 -13.68 10.95 3.01
CA HIS A 92 -13.14 12.17 3.61
C HIS A 92 -13.67 13.42 2.90
N ARG A 93 -13.67 13.43 1.56
CA ARG A 93 -14.18 14.52 0.73
C ARG A 93 -15.64 14.81 1.04
N VAL A 94 -16.49 13.78 1.09
CA VAL A 94 -17.91 13.93 1.45
C VAL A 94 -18.09 14.52 2.86
N ARG A 95 -17.27 14.07 3.82
CA ARG A 95 -17.33 14.60 5.20
C ARG A 95 -16.93 16.07 5.26
N VAL A 96 -15.90 16.49 4.54
CA VAL A 96 -15.43 17.89 4.50
C VAL A 96 -16.46 18.79 3.83
N LEU A 97 -17.10 18.34 2.74
CA LEU A 97 -18.12 19.13 2.03
C LEU A 97 -19.44 19.29 2.80
N ARG A 98 -19.71 18.44 3.78
CA ARG A 98 -20.93 18.47 4.61
C ARG A 98 -20.73 19.19 5.95
N ALA A 99 -19.50 19.55 6.30
CA ALA A 99 -19.14 20.24 7.55
C ALA A 99 -19.13 21.76 7.34
#